data_AF-A0A938EWY1-F1
#
_entry.id   AF-A0A938EWY1-F1
#
_cell.length_a   1.000
_cell.length_b   1.000
_cell.length_c   1.000
_cell.angle_alpha   90.00
_cell.angle_beta   90.00
_cell.angle_gamma   90.00
#
_symmetry.space_group_name_H-M   'P 1'
#
loop_
_entity.id
_entity.type
_entity.pdbx_description
1 polymer ?
#
loop_
_entity_poly.entity_id
_entity_poly.type
_entity_poly.pdbx_seq_one_letter_code
_entity_poly.pdbx_strand_id
1 'polypeptide(L)'
;MKIYEVNGKKYRLPNKLNDFQLKMYVHLINWKWTHLKIRDPGIFKGIPYDSLLPNEQRMQYYPLYIPIKEMFLNHQKKFNFKLHKFLGHSMASSQTACANLFLPLLKNPDIATKILSGIKTDIKKIATDLEVFDNGFRLEFWDELDNLLNDHTNVSGTDSDIAIAYYDHQDNLNLWLIEHKLTESEFTTCGAFKSPNRSTLHTCKSASAIIDNKNLCYYHSACNFNYWNITLSNASPFNIDLIKGFDICPFMGGMNQLWRNQLLTTSIESSNSRELPYKKVYFSVVYHPENSYLNSTISEFKKLIGYSDRFFTFTSDELINKAKKTNEPVLSEWLDWYQKLYYF
;
A
#
# COMPACT_ATOMS: atom_id res chain seq x y z
N MET A 1 -11.76 -22.27 5.81
CA MET A 1 -10.42 -22.86 5.99
C MET A 1 -10.39 -24.20 5.27
N LYS A 2 -9.28 -24.47 4.57
CA LYS A 2 -8.97 -25.74 3.91
C LYS A 2 -7.63 -26.23 4.45
N ILE A 3 -7.52 -27.53 4.67
CA ILE A 3 -6.26 -28.18 5.01
C ILE A 3 -5.53 -28.50 3.70
N TYR A 4 -4.32 -27.97 3.55
CA TYR A 4 -3.42 -28.28 2.44
C TYR A 4 -2.33 -29.20 2.96
N GLU A 5 -1.93 -30.18 2.15
CA GLU A 5 -0.77 -31.01 2.42
C GLU A 5 0.35 -30.62 1.46
N VAL A 6 1.48 -30.18 2.02
CA VAL A 6 2.67 -29.75 1.26
C VAL A 6 3.87 -30.41 1.90
N ASN A 7 4.61 -31.22 1.13
CA ASN A 7 5.79 -31.96 1.59
C ASN A 7 5.54 -32.77 2.88
N GLY A 8 4.39 -33.46 2.95
CA GLY A 8 3.99 -34.30 4.09
C GLY A 8 3.56 -33.53 5.35
N LYS A 9 3.47 -32.19 5.30
CA LYS A 9 2.97 -31.34 6.40
C LYS A 9 1.59 -30.80 6.05
N LYS A 10 0.72 -30.72 7.06
CA LYS A 10 -0.65 -30.19 6.93
C LYS A 10 -0.71 -28.73 7.40
N TYR A 11 -1.39 -27.89 6.63
CA TYR A 11 -1.52 -26.45 6.85
C TYR A 11 -2.99 -26.01 6.80
N ARG A 12 -3.47 -25.31 7.82
CA ARG A 12 -4.81 -24.71 7.90
C ARG A 12 -4.81 -23.31 7.28
N LEU A 13 -5.23 -23.23 6.03
CA LEU A 13 -5.13 -22.03 5.20
C LEU A 13 -6.48 -21.53 4.68
N PRO A 14 -6.55 -20.31 4.12
CA PRO A 14 -7.71 -19.85 3.35
C PRO A 14 -8.08 -20.78 2.19
N ASN A 15 -9.37 -20.81 1.82
CA ASN A 15 -9.91 -21.78 0.85
C ASN A 15 -9.53 -21.47 -0.60
N LYS A 16 -9.21 -20.21 -0.91
CA LYS A 16 -8.94 -19.72 -2.26
C LYS A 16 -7.61 -19.00 -2.22
N LEU A 17 -6.55 -19.75 -2.49
CA LEU A 17 -5.20 -19.23 -2.65
C LEU A 17 -4.74 -19.57 -4.06
N ASN A 18 -4.12 -18.61 -4.72
CA ASN A 18 -3.34 -18.89 -5.92
C ASN A 18 -1.97 -19.49 -5.56
N ASP A 19 -1.20 -19.92 -6.56
CA ASP A 19 0.07 -20.62 -6.31
C ASP A 19 1.09 -19.79 -5.54
N PHE A 20 1.20 -18.49 -5.85
CA PHE A 20 2.09 -17.57 -5.12
C PHE A 20 1.66 -17.43 -3.67
N GLN A 21 0.38 -17.18 -3.43
CA GLN A 21 -0.18 -17.05 -2.08
C GLN A 21 0.04 -18.33 -1.28
N LEU A 22 -0.21 -19.51 -1.86
CA LEU A 22 0.02 -20.79 -1.19
C LEU A 22 1.48 -20.93 -0.74
N LYS A 23 2.44 -20.68 -1.64
CA LYS A 23 3.87 -20.72 -1.31
C LYS A 23 4.22 -19.74 -0.19
N MET A 24 3.80 -18.48 -0.32
CA MET A 24 4.08 -17.44 0.67
C MET A 24 3.47 -17.78 2.04
N TYR A 25 2.22 -18.23 2.10
CA TYR A 25 1.59 -18.64 3.36
C TYR A 25 2.32 -19.82 4.01
N VAL A 26 2.67 -20.86 3.23
CA VAL A 26 3.42 -22.01 3.74
C VAL A 26 4.78 -21.59 4.26
N HIS A 27 5.49 -20.72 3.53
CA HIS A 27 6.77 -20.16 3.96
C HIS A 27 6.65 -19.41 5.29
N LEU A 28 5.72 -18.45 5.38
CA LEU A 28 5.48 -17.65 6.58
C LEU A 28 5.11 -18.50 7.80
N ILE A 29 4.32 -19.56 7.60
CA ILE A 29 3.97 -20.51 8.67
C ILE A 29 5.19 -21.30 9.12
N ASN A 30 5.98 -21.81 8.18
CA ASN A 30 7.21 -22.53 8.49
C ASN A 30 8.20 -21.63 9.24
N TRP A 31 8.29 -20.36 8.85
CA TRP A 31 9.10 -19.36 9.55
C TRP A 31 8.60 -19.16 10.99
N LYS A 32 7.29 -18.93 11.18
CA LYS A 32 6.66 -18.82 12.50
C LYS A 32 6.99 -20.04 13.38
N TRP A 33 6.78 -21.25 12.86
CA TRP A 33 7.04 -22.49 13.58
C TRP A 33 8.52 -22.65 13.96
N THR A 34 9.43 -22.21 13.10
CA THR A 34 10.88 -22.40 13.27
C THR A 34 11.49 -21.34 14.16
N HIS A 35 11.16 -20.06 13.94
CA HIS A 35 11.82 -18.92 14.57
C HIS A 35 11.07 -18.40 15.79
N LEU A 36 9.73 -18.40 15.77
CA LEU A 36 8.93 -17.99 16.94
C LEU A 36 8.62 -19.15 17.88
N LYS A 37 8.84 -20.40 17.44
CA LYS A 37 8.50 -21.63 18.18
C LYS A 37 7.02 -21.75 18.54
N ILE A 38 6.14 -21.05 17.82
CA ILE A 38 4.70 -21.08 18.03
C ILE A 38 4.08 -22.00 16.99
N ARG A 39 3.61 -23.18 17.37
CA ARG A 39 2.92 -24.10 16.44
C ARG A 39 1.40 -23.92 16.43
N ASP A 40 0.84 -23.41 17.52
CA ASP A 40 -0.60 -23.26 17.66
C ASP A 40 -1.17 -22.24 16.67
N PRO A 41 -2.35 -22.52 16.09
CA PRO A 41 -3.02 -21.59 15.19
C PRO A 41 -3.67 -20.44 15.97
N GLY A 42 -3.79 -19.29 15.31
CA GLY A 42 -4.69 -18.21 15.74
C GLY A 42 -6.12 -18.49 15.26
N ILE A 43 -7.10 -17.83 15.89
CA ILE A 43 -8.53 -18.01 15.59
C ILE A 43 -9.09 -16.75 14.95
N PHE A 44 -9.73 -16.91 13.78
CA PHE A 44 -10.52 -15.86 13.13
C PHE A 44 -11.93 -16.34 12.86
N LYS A 45 -12.93 -15.63 13.42
CA LYS A 45 -14.36 -16.00 13.34
C LYS A 45 -14.63 -17.47 13.74
N GLY A 46 -13.99 -17.92 14.83
CA GLY A 46 -14.11 -19.29 15.33
C GLY A 46 -13.35 -20.35 14.52
N ILE A 47 -12.62 -19.96 13.47
CA ILE A 47 -11.89 -20.89 12.60
C ILE A 47 -10.37 -20.76 12.84
N PRO A 48 -9.65 -21.87 13.07
CA PRO A 48 -8.20 -21.85 13.26
C PRO A 48 -7.44 -21.69 11.94
N TYR A 49 -6.41 -20.86 11.93
CA TYR A 49 -5.49 -20.67 10.81
C TYR A 49 -4.03 -20.68 11.31
N ASP A 50 -3.17 -21.45 10.66
CA ASP A 50 -1.79 -21.63 11.13
C ASP A 50 -0.94 -20.37 10.90
N SER A 51 -1.31 -19.54 9.92
CA SER A 51 -0.68 -18.25 9.63
C SER A 51 -1.01 -17.15 10.64
N LEU A 52 -2.01 -17.38 11.50
CA LEU A 52 -2.40 -16.45 12.55
C LEU A 52 -1.71 -16.80 13.86
N LEU A 53 -1.45 -15.81 14.69
CA LEU A 53 -0.86 -15.97 16.02
C LEU A 53 -1.97 -16.20 17.06
N PRO A 54 -1.76 -17.08 18.05
CA PRO A 54 -2.63 -17.20 19.21
C PRO A 54 -2.84 -15.85 19.93
N ASN A 55 -3.94 -15.70 20.66
CA ASN A 55 -4.32 -14.41 21.25
C ASN A 55 -3.28 -13.89 22.24
N GLU A 56 -2.74 -14.77 23.08
CA GLU A 56 -1.65 -14.53 24.01
C GLU A 56 -0.36 -13.98 23.35
N GLN A 57 -0.18 -14.18 22.04
CA GLN A 57 1.00 -13.71 21.31
C GLN A 57 0.79 -12.36 20.61
N ARG A 58 -0.43 -11.81 20.61
CA ARG A 58 -0.75 -10.57 19.87
C ARG A 58 0.08 -9.36 20.31
N MET A 59 0.31 -9.23 21.61
CA MET A 59 1.06 -8.11 22.19
C MET A 59 2.56 -8.14 21.87
N GLN A 60 3.06 -9.22 21.26
CA GLN A 60 4.44 -9.29 20.79
C GLN A 60 4.66 -8.52 19.49
N TYR A 61 3.60 -8.23 18.73
CA TYR A 61 3.62 -7.56 17.42
C TYR A 61 4.31 -8.34 16.30
N TYR A 62 4.49 -9.66 16.43
CA TYR A 62 5.03 -10.45 15.32
C TYR A 62 4.13 -10.36 14.06
N PRO A 63 4.72 -10.36 12.85
CA PRO A 63 6.16 -10.48 12.54
C PRO A 63 6.87 -9.13 12.37
N LEU A 64 6.49 -8.08 13.11
CA LEU A 64 7.22 -6.81 13.08
C LEU A 64 8.67 -7.03 13.51
N TYR A 65 9.62 -6.46 12.77
CA TYR A 65 11.03 -6.51 13.09
C TYR A 65 11.27 -5.80 14.42
N ILE A 66 11.73 -6.53 15.43
CA ILE A 66 11.77 -6.04 16.81
C ILE A 66 12.55 -4.72 16.96
N PRO A 67 13.70 -4.51 16.29
CA PRO A 67 14.43 -3.24 16.37
C PRO A 67 13.70 -1.99 15.86
N ILE A 68 12.59 -2.13 15.11
CA ILE A 68 11.74 -0.99 14.70
C ILE A 68 10.43 -0.90 15.49
N LYS A 69 10.17 -1.82 16.43
CA LYS A 69 8.89 -1.87 17.17
C LYS A 69 8.59 -0.56 17.88
N GLU A 70 9.56 -0.02 18.60
CA GLU A 70 9.38 1.23 19.33
C GLU A 70 9.16 2.41 18.37
N MET A 71 9.94 2.49 17.29
CA MET A 71 9.77 3.49 16.23
C MET A 71 8.36 3.44 15.63
N PHE A 72 7.87 2.25 15.29
CA PHE A 72 6.51 2.06 14.76
C PHE A 72 5.43 2.53 15.76
N LEU A 73 5.55 2.14 17.04
CA LEU A 73 4.56 2.49 18.07
C LEU A 73 4.58 3.99 18.41
N ASN A 74 5.76 4.60 18.45
CA ASN A 74 5.90 6.04 18.68
C ASN A 74 5.37 6.83 17.47
N HIS A 75 5.65 6.36 16.25
CA HIS A 75 5.10 6.93 15.03
C HIS A 75 3.57 6.94 15.07
N GLN A 76 2.96 5.80 15.41
CA GLN A 76 1.50 5.68 15.52
C GLN A 76 0.87 6.58 16.60
N LYS A 77 1.59 6.83 17.70
CA LYS A 77 1.14 7.79 18.73
C LYS A 77 1.19 9.23 18.23
N LYS A 78 2.21 9.57 17.42
CA LYS A 78 2.39 10.91 16.84
C LYS A 78 1.40 11.17 15.72
N PHE A 79 1.19 10.18 14.85
CA PHE A 79 0.30 10.22 13.70
C PHE A 79 -0.74 9.11 13.84
N ASN A 80 -1.95 9.48 14.22
CA ASN A 80 -2.98 8.52 14.56
C ASN A 80 -3.57 7.85 13.32
N PHE A 81 -3.05 6.67 12.96
CA PHE A 81 -3.64 5.81 11.94
C PHE A 81 -4.26 4.54 12.53
N LYS A 82 -5.24 3.99 11.80
CA LYS A 82 -5.96 2.78 12.21
C LYS A 82 -5.03 1.57 12.06
N LEU A 83 -4.80 0.84 13.16
CA LEU A 83 -4.13 -0.45 13.06
C LEU A 83 -5.02 -1.43 12.34
N HIS A 84 -4.45 -2.12 11.36
CA HIS A 84 -5.16 -3.20 10.71
C HIS A 84 -5.46 -4.31 11.72
N LYS A 85 -6.65 -4.91 11.66
CA LYS A 85 -7.12 -5.96 12.60
C LYS A 85 -6.20 -7.19 12.70
N PHE A 86 -5.28 -7.32 11.74
CA PHE A 86 -4.31 -8.42 11.68
C PHE A 86 -2.88 -8.02 12.04
N LEU A 87 -2.62 -6.75 12.39
CA LEU A 87 -1.33 -6.33 12.94
C LEU A 87 -1.07 -7.08 14.26
N GLY A 88 0.12 -7.68 14.38
CA GLY A 88 0.48 -8.51 15.54
C GLY A 88 -0.29 -9.84 15.62
N HIS A 89 -1.13 -10.15 14.63
CA HIS A 89 -2.00 -11.34 14.64
C HIS A 89 -1.82 -12.23 13.40
N SER A 90 -1.33 -11.70 12.28
CA SER A 90 -1.10 -12.46 11.05
C SER A 90 0.33 -12.34 10.58
N MET A 91 0.93 -13.47 10.21
CA MET A 91 2.24 -13.50 9.56
C MET A 91 2.22 -12.85 8.16
N ALA A 92 1.04 -12.78 7.51
CA ALA A 92 0.85 -12.21 6.18
C ALA A 92 0.24 -10.79 6.22
N SER A 93 0.53 -10.01 7.26
CA SER A 93 0.04 -8.63 7.40
C SER A 93 0.80 -7.68 6.47
N SER A 94 0.11 -7.04 5.51
CA SER A 94 0.69 -6.09 4.56
C SER A 94 1.23 -4.83 5.24
N GLN A 95 0.47 -4.24 6.19
CA GLN A 95 0.91 -3.10 7.01
C GLN A 95 2.21 -3.41 7.76
N THR A 96 2.32 -4.62 8.32
CA THR A 96 3.55 -5.05 9.01
C THR A 96 4.71 -5.24 8.02
N ALA A 97 4.44 -5.83 6.85
CA ALA A 97 5.46 -6.01 5.81
C ALA A 97 5.95 -4.69 5.23
N CYS A 98 5.08 -3.70 5.04
CA CYS A 98 5.44 -2.34 4.66
C CYS A 98 6.39 -1.71 5.69
N ALA A 99 6.00 -1.73 6.97
CA ALA A 99 6.85 -1.21 8.04
C ALA A 99 8.21 -1.93 8.11
N ASN A 100 8.22 -3.25 7.96
CA ASN A 100 9.42 -4.08 7.94
C ASN A 100 10.34 -3.79 6.74
N LEU A 101 9.79 -3.33 5.62
CA LEU A 101 10.56 -3.00 4.42
C LEU A 101 11.22 -1.62 4.52
N PHE A 102 10.50 -0.62 5.04
CA PHE A 102 10.93 0.78 4.97
C PHE A 102 11.53 1.34 6.27
N LEU A 103 10.96 1.04 7.44
CA LEU A 103 11.40 1.69 8.69
C LEU A 103 12.87 1.42 9.06
N PRO A 104 13.44 0.22 8.81
CA PRO A 104 14.86 -0.02 9.08
C PRO A 104 15.79 0.91 8.29
N LEU A 105 15.39 1.30 7.07
CA LEU A 105 16.10 2.27 6.25
C LEU A 105 15.89 3.69 6.78
N LEU A 106 14.63 4.05 7.04
CA LEU A 106 14.21 5.40 7.43
C LEU A 106 14.65 5.81 8.83
N LYS A 107 15.12 4.86 9.65
CA LYS A 107 15.79 5.14 10.92
C LYS A 107 17.03 6.03 10.75
N ASN A 108 17.69 5.97 9.58
CA ASN A 108 18.81 6.84 9.24
C ASN A 108 18.54 7.50 7.86
N PRO A 109 18.21 8.81 7.83
CA PRO A 109 17.87 9.54 6.61
C PRO A 109 18.96 9.51 5.52
N ASP A 110 20.25 9.48 5.88
CA ASP A 110 21.35 9.44 4.91
C ASP A 110 21.44 8.05 4.25
N ILE A 111 21.29 6.99 5.04
CA ILE A 111 21.21 5.62 4.55
C ILE A 111 19.97 5.45 3.66
N ALA A 112 18.81 5.96 4.11
CA ALA A 112 17.59 5.95 3.32
C ALA A 112 17.78 6.69 1.99
N THR A 113 18.38 7.88 2.00
CA THR A 113 18.70 8.65 0.78
C THR A 113 19.57 7.82 -0.18
N LYS A 114 20.65 7.22 0.33
CA LYS A 114 21.58 6.40 -0.48
C LYS A 114 20.91 5.21 -1.14
N ILE A 115 19.96 4.55 -0.45
CA ILE A 115 19.29 3.35 -0.95
C ILE A 115 18.11 3.70 -1.85
N LEU A 116 17.24 4.62 -1.40
CA LEU A 116 16.02 5.00 -2.11
C LEU A 116 16.32 5.76 -3.40
N SER A 117 17.41 6.55 -3.46
CA SER A 117 17.88 7.16 -4.73
C SER A 117 18.26 6.11 -5.78
N GLY A 118 18.55 4.88 -5.36
CA GLY A 118 18.77 3.75 -6.26
C GLY A 118 17.50 3.22 -6.93
N ILE A 119 16.32 3.55 -6.39
CA ILE A 119 14.98 3.22 -6.93
C ILE A 119 14.38 4.45 -7.63
N LYS A 120 14.47 5.61 -6.97
CA LYS A 120 13.92 6.89 -7.44
C LYS A 120 15.04 7.92 -7.51
N THR A 121 15.62 8.05 -8.69
CA THR A 121 16.94 8.69 -8.92
C THR A 121 16.97 10.20 -8.71
N ASP A 122 15.81 10.86 -8.68
CA ASP A 122 15.71 12.29 -8.39
C ASP A 122 15.83 12.61 -6.90
N ILE A 123 15.85 11.62 -6.00
CA ILE A 123 16.08 11.86 -4.56
C ILE A 123 17.52 12.34 -4.35
N LYS A 124 17.67 13.59 -3.89
CA LYS A 124 18.93 14.15 -3.37
C LYS A 124 19.05 13.92 -1.87
N LYS A 125 17.97 14.13 -1.12
CA LYS A 125 17.96 14.05 0.35
C LYS A 125 16.54 13.82 0.89
N ILE A 126 16.37 12.96 1.90
CA ILE A 126 15.10 12.87 2.66
C ILE A 126 14.85 14.18 3.44
N ALA A 127 13.61 14.69 3.37
CA ALA A 127 13.22 15.97 3.98
C ALA A 127 12.84 15.77 5.47
N THR A 128 13.84 15.88 6.36
CA THR A 128 13.67 15.62 7.81
C THR A 128 13.24 16.84 8.61
N ASP A 129 13.17 17.99 7.97
CA ASP A 129 12.85 19.31 8.51
C ASP A 129 11.35 19.63 8.54
N LEU A 130 10.51 18.72 8.05
CA LEU A 130 9.05 18.88 8.02
C LEU A 130 8.41 18.35 9.32
N GLU A 131 7.76 19.23 10.08
CA GLU A 131 7.05 18.87 11.32
C GLU A 131 5.90 17.89 11.09
N VAL A 132 5.22 18.03 9.94
CA VAL A 132 4.11 17.19 9.50
C VAL A 132 4.53 15.79 9.05
N PHE A 133 5.82 15.44 9.18
CA PHE A 133 6.38 14.10 8.95
C PHE A 133 7.18 13.60 10.17
N ASP A 134 7.43 12.29 10.23
CA ASP A 134 8.38 11.69 11.16
C ASP A 134 9.70 11.47 10.43
N ASN A 135 10.69 12.34 10.61
CA ASN A 135 11.99 12.22 9.93
C ASN A 135 11.85 12.01 8.40
N GLY A 136 10.91 12.73 7.79
CA GLY A 136 10.64 12.69 6.35
C GLY A 136 9.77 11.54 5.86
N PHE A 137 9.16 10.72 6.74
CA PHE A 137 8.16 9.73 6.34
C PHE A 137 6.88 9.75 7.19
N ARG A 138 5.80 9.18 6.64
CA ARG A 138 4.55 8.87 7.35
C ARG A 138 3.97 7.55 6.87
N LEU A 139 3.56 6.69 7.80
CA LEU A 139 2.78 5.49 7.50
C LEU A 139 1.29 5.84 7.39
N GLU A 140 0.56 5.10 6.56
CA GLU A 140 -0.89 5.28 6.34
C GLU A 140 -1.23 6.77 6.08
N PHE A 141 -0.47 7.38 5.18
CA PHE A 141 -0.52 8.80 4.93
C PHE A 141 -1.76 9.16 4.10
N TRP A 142 -2.46 10.19 4.56
CA TRP A 142 -3.43 10.94 3.79
C TRP A 142 -3.33 12.43 4.14
N ASP A 143 -4.00 13.26 3.36
CA ASP A 143 -4.02 14.72 3.47
C ASP A 143 -4.98 15.20 4.57
N GLU A 144 -4.72 14.76 5.81
CA GLU A 144 -5.55 14.91 7.02
C GLU A 144 -6.31 16.23 7.17
N LEU A 145 -5.65 17.34 6.86
CA LEU A 145 -6.21 18.68 7.06
C LEU A 145 -7.16 19.11 5.94
N ASP A 146 -6.87 18.70 4.71
CA ASP A 146 -7.56 19.18 3.52
C ASP A 146 -8.63 18.19 3.03
N ASN A 147 -8.47 16.88 3.30
CA ASN A 147 -9.35 15.80 2.84
C ASN A 147 -9.81 16.02 1.39
N LEU A 148 -8.87 16.24 0.47
CA LEU A 148 -9.09 16.71 -0.90
C LEU A 148 -9.94 15.72 -1.70
N LEU A 149 -9.83 14.42 -1.41
CA LEU A 149 -10.68 13.40 -2.00
C LEU A 149 -12.10 13.38 -1.43
N ASN A 150 -12.30 14.02 -0.28
CA ASN A 150 -13.51 14.01 0.53
C ASN A 150 -14.00 12.59 0.85
N ASP A 151 -13.08 11.64 0.99
CA ASP A 151 -13.40 10.22 1.18
C ASP A 151 -13.02 9.66 2.55
N HIS A 152 -12.35 10.47 3.37
CA HIS A 152 -12.10 10.15 4.76
C HIS A 152 -13.33 10.37 5.62
N THR A 153 -13.73 9.28 6.28
CA THR A 153 -14.86 9.18 7.19
C THR A 153 -14.43 8.37 8.42
N ASN A 154 -15.32 8.26 9.41
CA ASN A 154 -15.07 7.40 10.57
C ASN A 154 -14.75 5.94 10.20
N VAL A 155 -15.17 5.46 9.03
CA VAL A 155 -15.08 4.04 8.64
C VAL A 155 -14.13 3.74 7.49
N SER A 156 -13.85 4.70 6.61
CA SER A 156 -13.03 4.48 5.41
C SER A 156 -12.33 5.77 4.98
N GLY A 157 -11.27 5.62 4.19
CA GLY A 157 -10.54 6.69 3.52
C GLY A 157 -9.54 6.10 2.53
N THR A 158 -8.95 6.95 1.70
CA THR A 158 -7.80 6.56 0.87
C THR A 158 -6.53 6.97 1.59
N ASP A 159 -5.71 5.98 1.91
CA ASP A 159 -4.42 6.13 2.55
C ASP A 159 -3.34 5.49 1.68
N SER A 160 -2.16 6.11 1.62
CA SER A 160 -0.95 5.47 1.11
C SER A 160 -0.25 4.73 2.24
N ASP A 161 0.18 3.48 2.03
CA ASP A 161 0.82 2.68 3.10
C ASP A 161 2.04 3.39 3.70
N ILE A 162 2.82 4.08 2.86
CA ILE A 162 3.85 5.02 3.32
C ILE A 162 3.97 6.21 2.36
N ALA A 163 4.28 7.37 2.92
CA ALA A 163 4.69 8.58 2.21
C ALA A 163 6.09 8.99 2.64
N ILE A 164 6.92 9.43 1.70
CA ILE A 164 8.30 9.88 1.92
C ILE A 164 8.48 11.26 1.29
N ALA A 165 8.76 12.27 2.11
CA ALA A 165 9.09 13.62 1.67
C ALA A 165 10.59 13.74 1.40
N TYR A 166 10.97 14.40 0.32
CA TYR A 166 12.36 14.49 -0.10
C TYR A 166 12.63 15.75 -0.93
N TYR A 167 13.90 16.19 -0.93
CA TYR A 167 14.41 17.22 -1.82
C TYR A 167 15.02 16.59 -3.07
N ASP A 168 14.72 17.15 -4.24
CA ASP A 168 15.37 16.77 -5.50
C ASP A 168 16.73 17.46 -5.71
N HIS A 169 17.38 17.15 -6.83
CA HIS A 169 18.67 17.75 -7.21
C HIS A 169 18.60 19.26 -7.50
N GLN A 170 17.39 19.82 -7.62
CA GLN A 170 17.14 21.26 -7.75
C GLN A 170 16.60 21.87 -6.45
N ASP A 171 16.71 21.15 -5.33
CA ASP A 171 16.26 21.56 -4.00
C ASP A 171 14.74 21.84 -3.91
N ASN A 172 13.96 21.26 -4.83
CA ASN A 172 12.50 21.30 -4.70
C ASN A 172 12.04 20.23 -3.72
N LEU A 173 11.11 20.61 -2.85
CA LEU A 173 10.42 19.68 -1.97
C LEU A 173 9.38 18.88 -2.76
N ASN A 174 9.47 17.55 -2.68
CA ASN A 174 8.61 16.61 -3.38
C ASN A 174 8.09 15.54 -2.40
N LEU A 175 7.03 14.85 -2.79
CA LEU A 175 6.43 13.77 -2.00
C LEU A 175 6.33 12.48 -2.81
N TRP A 176 6.59 11.35 -2.17
CA TRP A 176 6.49 10.03 -2.76
C TRP A 176 5.55 9.14 -1.96
N LEU A 177 4.39 8.85 -2.52
CA LEU A 177 3.38 7.94 -2.00
C LEU A 177 3.64 6.51 -2.51
N ILE A 178 3.59 5.53 -1.62
CA ILE A 178 3.86 4.13 -1.91
C ILE A 178 2.77 3.27 -1.32
N GLU A 179 2.15 2.46 -2.18
CA GLU A 179 1.30 1.33 -1.81
C GLU A 179 2.15 0.04 -1.79
N HIS A 180 2.05 -0.75 -0.73
CA HIS A 180 2.76 -1.99 -0.53
C HIS A 180 1.83 -3.20 -0.65
N LYS A 181 2.15 -4.12 -1.56
CA LYS A 181 1.45 -5.39 -1.76
C LYS A 181 2.31 -6.59 -1.41
N LEU A 182 1.87 -7.40 -0.45
CA LEU A 182 2.56 -8.62 -0.05
C LEU A 182 1.97 -9.86 -0.72
N THR A 183 0.71 -10.18 -0.40
CA THR A 183 0.04 -11.44 -0.78
C THR A 183 -1.23 -11.21 -1.59
N GLU A 184 -1.62 -9.97 -1.78
CA GLU A 184 -2.81 -9.57 -2.50
C GLU A 184 -2.74 -10.08 -3.94
N SER A 185 -3.78 -10.80 -4.37
CA SER A 185 -3.94 -11.24 -5.76
C SER A 185 -4.52 -10.16 -6.67
N GLU A 186 -5.08 -9.11 -6.07
CA GLU A 186 -5.70 -7.98 -6.74
C GLU A 186 -5.77 -6.79 -5.77
N PHE A 187 -5.82 -5.58 -6.32
CA PHE A 187 -6.06 -4.34 -5.59
C PHE A 187 -7.49 -4.23 -5.04
N THR A 188 -7.70 -3.31 -4.10
CA THR A 188 -9.01 -3.14 -3.44
C THR A 188 -10.09 -2.65 -4.41
N THR A 189 -11.11 -3.49 -4.64
CA THR A 189 -12.29 -3.16 -5.46
C THR A 189 -13.16 -2.07 -4.87
N CYS A 190 -13.95 -1.38 -5.69
CA CYS A 190 -14.91 -0.37 -5.24
C CYS A 190 -15.96 -0.94 -4.27
N GLY A 191 -15.96 -0.42 -3.05
CA GLY A 191 -16.94 -0.75 -2.01
C GLY A 191 -18.33 -0.24 -2.35
N ALA A 192 -18.46 0.89 -3.06
CA ALA A 192 -19.75 1.41 -3.48
C ALA A 192 -20.50 0.45 -4.40
N PHE A 193 -19.82 -0.26 -5.30
CA PHE A 193 -20.45 -1.25 -6.17
C PHE A 193 -21.15 -2.38 -5.39
N LYS A 194 -20.69 -2.68 -4.17
CA LYS A 194 -21.30 -3.70 -3.29
C LYS A 194 -22.17 -3.08 -2.20
N SER A 195 -22.30 -1.75 -2.15
CA SER A 195 -23.06 -1.07 -1.11
C SER A 195 -24.55 -1.41 -1.20
N PRO A 196 -25.20 -1.78 -0.09
CA PRO A 196 -26.64 -2.02 -0.05
C PRO A 196 -27.44 -0.72 -0.19
N ASN A 197 -26.82 0.43 0.04
CA ASN A 197 -27.47 1.75 0.00
C ASN A 197 -27.56 2.33 -1.42
N ARG A 198 -27.15 1.59 -2.45
CA ARG A 198 -27.29 2.03 -3.84
C ARG A 198 -28.75 1.98 -4.29
N SER A 199 -29.22 3.07 -4.90
CA SER A 199 -30.45 3.05 -5.69
C SER A 199 -30.26 2.40 -7.07
N THR A 200 -31.37 2.19 -7.79
CA THR A 200 -31.43 1.69 -9.17
C THR A 200 -30.69 2.56 -10.20
N LEU A 201 -30.32 3.80 -9.82
CA LEU A 201 -29.50 4.69 -10.64
C LEU A 201 -28.04 4.20 -10.76
N HIS A 202 -27.51 3.58 -9.71
CA HIS A 202 -26.07 3.28 -9.57
C HIS A 202 -25.71 1.90 -10.17
N THR A 203 -25.95 1.76 -11.48
CA THR A 203 -25.81 0.49 -12.20
C THR A 203 -24.40 0.17 -12.67
N CYS A 204 -23.48 1.15 -12.67
CA CYS A 204 -22.07 1.00 -13.08
C CYS A 204 -21.87 0.47 -14.53
N LYS A 205 -22.81 0.75 -15.44
CA LYS A 205 -22.90 0.12 -16.76
C LYS A 205 -22.03 0.65 -17.89
N SER A 206 -21.49 1.87 -17.86
CA SER A 206 -20.43 2.30 -18.79
C SER A 206 -19.74 3.53 -18.23
N ALA A 207 -18.45 3.68 -18.50
CA ALA A 207 -17.70 4.83 -18.02
C ALA A 207 -18.10 6.12 -18.75
N SER A 208 -18.39 6.06 -20.04
CA SER A 208 -18.89 7.22 -20.81
C SER A 208 -20.15 7.81 -20.19
N ALA A 209 -21.13 6.98 -19.80
CA ALA A 209 -22.35 7.47 -19.16
C ALA A 209 -22.07 8.17 -17.82
N ILE A 210 -21.11 7.67 -17.04
CA ILE A 210 -20.72 8.30 -15.77
C ILE A 210 -19.98 9.62 -16.01
N ILE A 211 -19.18 9.72 -17.08
CA ILE A 211 -18.52 10.98 -17.46
C ILE A 211 -19.58 12.02 -17.84
N ASP A 212 -20.58 11.64 -18.64
CA ASP A 212 -21.66 12.53 -19.07
C ASP A 212 -22.58 12.92 -17.89
N ASN A 213 -22.79 12.00 -16.94
CA ASN A 213 -23.53 12.25 -15.71
C ASN A 213 -22.91 11.54 -14.50
N LYS A 214 -22.09 12.28 -13.75
CA LYS A 214 -21.37 11.77 -12.57
C LYS A 214 -22.30 11.24 -11.48
N ASN A 215 -23.57 11.68 -11.44
CA ASN A 215 -24.53 11.23 -10.44
C ASN A 215 -24.92 9.75 -10.58
N LEU A 216 -24.58 9.12 -11.72
CA LEU A 216 -24.70 7.68 -11.91
C LEU A 216 -23.69 6.89 -11.05
N CYS A 217 -22.65 7.54 -10.54
CA CYS A 217 -21.71 6.93 -9.61
C CYS A 217 -22.12 7.19 -8.16
N TYR A 218 -22.33 6.12 -7.39
CA TYR A 218 -22.71 6.22 -5.97
C TYR A 218 -21.68 6.97 -5.12
N TYR A 219 -20.38 6.76 -5.37
CA TYR A 219 -19.33 7.51 -4.67
C TYR A 219 -19.45 9.02 -4.89
N HIS A 220 -19.94 9.44 -6.05
CA HIS A 220 -20.14 10.86 -6.33
C HIS A 220 -21.45 11.37 -5.72
N SER A 221 -22.60 10.84 -6.13
CA SER A 221 -23.91 11.41 -5.77
C SER A 221 -24.35 11.16 -4.32
N ALA A 222 -23.98 10.01 -3.75
CA ALA A 222 -24.41 9.64 -2.40
C ALA A 222 -23.32 9.85 -1.35
N CYS A 223 -22.05 9.65 -1.72
CA CYS A 223 -20.93 9.82 -0.79
C CYS A 223 -20.23 11.18 -0.92
N ASN A 224 -20.51 11.96 -1.98
CA ASN A 224 -19.87 13.26 -2.25
C ASN A 224 -18.35 13.20 -2.40
N PHE A 225 -17.80 12.06 -2.83
CA PHE A 225 -16.37 11.90 -3.07
C PHE A 225 -15.96 12.66 -4.35
N ASN A 226 -14.76 13.25 -4.32
CA ASN A 226 -14.26 14.08 -5.41
C ASN A 226 -13.64 13.29 -6.57
N TYR A 227 -13.71 11.96 -6.57
CA TYR A 227 -12.94 11.13 -7.50
C TYR A 227 -13.15 11.50 -8.98
N TRP A 228 -14.40 11.63 -9.41
CA TRP A 228 -14.73 11.99 -10.80
C TRP A 228 -14.48 13.46 -11.11
N ASN A 229 -14.52 14.35 -10.11
CA ASN A 229 -14.17 15.75 -10.31
C ASN A 229 -12.67 15.89 -10.61
N ILE A 230 -11.83 15.21 -9.83
CA ILE A 230 -10.37 15.24 -10.00
C ILE A 230 -9.96 14.47 -11.26
N THR A 231 -10.61 13.33 -11.55
CA THR A 231 -10.38 12.54 -12.78
C THR A 231 -10.60 13.37 -14.04
N LEU A 232 -11.60 14.26 -14.04
CA LEU A 232 -11.97 15.08 -15.19
C LEU A 232 -11.31 16.48 -15.18
N SER A 233 -10.41 16.75 -14.23
CA SER A 233 -9.73 18.03 -14.14
C SER A 233 -8.55 18.12 -15.12
N ASN A 234 -8.12 19.35 -15.44
CA ASN A 234 -6.98 19.58 -16.33
C ASN A 234 -5.64 19.06 -15.78
N ALA A 235 -5.51 18.94 -14.46
CA ALA A 235 -4.31 18.41 -13.82
C ALA A 235 -4.27 16.87 -13.80
N SER A 236 -5.36 16.22 -14.23
CA SER A 236 -5.49 14.76 -14.15
C SER A 236 -4.62 14.06 -15.21
N PRO A 237 -3.85 13.01 -14.84
CA PRO A 237 -3.08 12.24 -15.81
C PRO A 237 -3.95 11.25 -16.60
N PHE A 238 -5.25 11.14 -16.28
CA PHE A 238 -6.14 10.15 -16.86
C PHE A 238 -6.53 10.48 -18.31
N ASN A 239 -6.37 9.52 -19.21
CA ASN A 239 -6.83 9.65 -20.58
C ASN A 239 -8.34 9.41 -20.67
N ILE A 240 -9.11 10.49 -20.84
CA ILE A 240 -10.58 10.45 -20.86
C ILE A 240 -11.12 9.60 -22.01
N ASP A 241 -10.47 9.62 -23.18
CA ASP A 241 -10.91 8.82 -24.33
C ASP A 241 -10.73 7.32 -24.07
N LEU A 242 -9.63 6.93 -23.42
CA LEU A 242 -9.45 5.55 -22.96
C LEU A 242 -10.49 5.18 -21.90
N ILE A 243 -10.81 6.08 -20.95
CA ILE A 243 -11.86 5.83 -19.95
C ILE A 243 -13.21 5.61 -20.63
N LYS A 244 -13.58 6.44 -21.62
CA LYS A 244 -14.86 6.31 -22.34
C LYS A 244 -15.01 4.97 -23.04
N GLY A 245 -13.90 4.35 -23.45
CA GLY A 245 -13.87 3.03 -24.09
C GLY A 245 -14.26 1.86 -23.18
N PHE A 246 -14.44 2.06 -21.87
CA PHE A 246 -14.85 0.99 -20.97
C PHE A 246 -16.38 0.77 -20.96
N ASP A 247 -16.78 -0.42 -21.40
CA ASP A 247 -18.16 -0.92 -21.36
C ASP A 247 -18.71 -1.15 -19.95
N ILE A 248 -17.88 -1.09 -18.91
CA ILE A 248 -18.28 -1.18 -17.50
C ILE A 248 -17.43 -0.17 -16.72
N CYS A 249 -17.95 0.37 -15.62
CA CYS A 249 -17.18 1.27 -14.78
C CYS A 249 -15.82 0.64 -14.35
N PRO A 250 -14.67 1.21 -14.75
CA PRO A 250 -13.35 0.64 -14.43
C PRO A 250 -13.05 0.68 -12.93
N PHE A 251 -13.67 1.61 -12.19
CA PHE A 251 -13.61 1.62 -10.71
C PHE A 251 -14.24 0.37 -10.08
N MET A 252 -14.99 -0.47 -10.78
CA MET A 252 -15.59 -1.65 -10.16
C MET A 252 -14.53 -2.67 -9.67
N GLY A 253 -13.45 -2.84 -10.45
CA GLY A 253 -12.40 -3.83 -10.22
C GLY A 253 -11.25 -3.32 -9.34
N GLY A 254 -10.13 -4.02 -9.36
CA GLY A 254 -8.93 -3.67 -8.59
C GLY A 254 -8.38 -2.28 -8.93
N MET A 255 -8.61 -1.81 -10.16
CA MET A 255 -8.22 -0.48 -10.63
C MET A 255 -8.60 0.66 -9.68
N ASN A 256 -9.70 0.51 -8.93
CA ASN A 256 -10.16 1.48 -7.95
C ASN A 256 -9.10 1.95 -6.96
N GLN A 257 -8.25 1.06 -6.44
CA GLN A 257 -7.23 1.49 -5.46
C GLN A 257 -6.14 2.33 -6.11
N LEU A 258 -5.61 1.86 -7.26
CA LEU A 258 -4.60 2.60 -8.02
C LEU A 258 -5.14 3.98 -8.43
N TRP A 259 -6.39 4.01 -8.86
CA TRP A 259 -7.06 5.24 -9.25
C TRP A 259 -7.16 6.20 -8.08
N ARG A 260 -7.68 5.78 -6.92
CA ARG A 260 -7.82 6.66 -5.75
C ARG A 260 -6.48 7.19 -5.26
N ASN A 261 -5.44 6.35 -5.19
CA ASN A 261 -4.10 6.77 -4.76
C ASN A 261 -3.48 7.76 -5.77
N GLN A 262 -3.73 7.58 -7.06
CA GLN A 262 -3.30 8.54 -8.08
C GLN A 262 -4.08 9.86 -8.01
N LEU A 263 -5.36 9.83 -7.66
CA LEU A 263 -6.13 11.06 -7.44
C LEU A 263 -5.65 11.79 -6.18
N LEU A 264 -5.31 11.08 -5.10
CA LEU A 264 -4.68 11.67 -3.92
C LEU A 264 -3.38 12.39 -4.32
N THR A 265 -2.55 11.73 -5.12
CA THR A 265 -1.31 12.27 -5.68
C THR A 265 -1.55 13.56 -6.47
N THR A 266 -2.48 13.54 -7.42
CA THR A 266 -2.83 14.71 -8.24
C THR A 266 -3.38 15.86 -7.41
N SER A 267 -4.23 15.56 -6.42
CA SER A 267 -4.82 16.56 -5.54
C SER A 267 -3.77 17.24 -4.66
N ILE A 268 -2.85 16.48 -4.06
CA ILE A 268 -1.76 17.04 -3.25
C ILE A 268 -0.85 17.91 -4.12
N GLU A 269 -0.44 17.42 -5.31
CA GLU A 269 0.43 18.19 -6.22
C GLU A 269 -0.22 19.50 -6.70
N SER A 270 -1.55 19.49 -6.85
CA SER A 270 -2.32 20.68 -7.27
C SER A 270 -2.75 21.57 -6.11
N SER A 271 -2.44 21.19 -4.87
CA SER A 271 -2.88 21.93 -3.69
C SER A 271 -2.11 23.24 -3.54
N ASN A 272 -2.82 24.29 -3.18
CA ASN A 272 -2.22 25.56 -2.76
C ASN A 272 -2.10 25.66 -1.23
N SER A 273 -2.36 24.55 -0.51
CA SER A 273 -2.24 24.47 0.94
C SER A 273 -0.79 24.62 1.36
N ARG A 274 -0.54 25.47 2.37
CA ARG A 274 0.81 25.63 2.94
C ARG A 274 1.32 24.35 3.61
N GLU A 275 0.39 23.49 4.04
CA GLU A 275 0.68 22.20 4.67
C GLU A 275 1.03 21.10 3.64
N LEU A 276 0.74 21.36 2.37
CA LEU A 276 1.08 20.49 1.23
C LEU A 276 1.98 21.21 0.21
N PRO A 277 3.17 21.70 0.61
CA PRO A 277 4.01 22.59 -0.22
C PRO A 277 4.84 21.83 -1.27
N TYR A 278 4.30 20.73 -1.83
CA TYR A 278 5.05 19.84 -2.70
C TYR A 278 5.02 20.30 -4.15
N LYS A 279 6.19 20.43 -4.76
CA LYS A 279 6.30 20.77 -6.18
C LYS A 279 5.88 19.62 -7.09
N LYS A 280 6.25 18.40 -6.71
CA LYS A 280 5.83 17.17 -7.38
C LYS A 280 5.44 16.10 -6.38
N VAL A 281 4.44 15.31 -6.74
CA VAL A 281 3.98 14.16 -5.94
C VAL A 281 3.96 12.92 -6.83
N TYR A 282 4.61 11.85 -6.37
CA TYR A 282 4.70 10.59 -7.11
C TYR A 282 3.91 9.52 -6.39
N PHE A 283 3.27 8.64 -7.15
CA PHE A 283 2.66 7.41 -6.65
C PHE A 283 3.45 6.20 -7.14
N SER A 284 3.60 5.21 -6.29
CA SER A 284 4.14 3.93 -6.70
C SER A 284 3.51 2.74 -6.01
N VAL A 285 3.65 1.57 -6.64
CA VAL A 285 3.35 0.29 -6.00
C VAL A 285 4.65 -0.48 -5.83
N VAL A 286 4.91 -0.92 -4.60
CA VAL A 286 5.91 -1.94 -4.29
C VAL A 286 5.24 -3.27 -4.06
N TYR A 287 5.78 -4.34 -4.65
CA TYR A 287 5.23 -5.69 -4.50
C TYR A 287 6.32 -6.75 -4.41
N HIS A 288 5.97 -7.92 -3.88
CA HIS A 288 6.87 -9.06 -3.85
C HIS A 288 7.23 -9.50 -5.29
N PRO A 289 8.51 -9.81 -5.61
CA PRO A 289 8.94 -10.12 -6.99
C PRO A 289 8.19 -11.31 -7.62
N GLU A 290 7.81 -12.31 -6.83
CA GLU A 290 7.01 -13.45 -7.32
C GLU A 290 5.49 -13.17 -7.45
N ASN A 291 5.00 -12.00 -7.03
CA ASN A 291 3.57 -11.68 -7.12
C ASN A 291 3.20 -11.11 -8.50
N SER A 292 3.14 -11.97 -9.51
CA SER A 292 2.78 -11.58 -10.88
C SER A 292 1.28 -11.29 -11.09
N TYR A 293 0.42 -11.59 -10.11
CA TYR A 293 -1.03 -11.47 -10.24
C TYR A 293 -1.51 -10.01 -10.38
N LEU A 294 -0.70 -9.05 -9.95
CA LEU A 294 -0.99 -7.62 -10.04
C LEU A 294 -0.62 -7.02 -11.41
N ASN A 295 0.18 -7.73 -12.21
CA ASN A 295 0.82 -7.18 -13.41
C ASN A 295 -0.20 -6.73 -14.47
N SER A 296 -1.30 -7.45 -14.63
CA SER A 296 -2.34 -7.10 -15.60
C SER A 296 -2.97 -5.75 -15.24
N THR A 297 -3.45 -5.61 -14.00
CA THR A 297 -4.08 -4.37 -13.50
C THR A 297 -3.09 -3.20 -13.52
N ILE A 298 -1.84 -3.41 -13.12
CA ILE A 298 -0.78 -2.38 -13.21
C ILE A 298 -0.54 -1.94 -14.66
N SER A 299 -0.47 -2.89 -15.59
CA SER A 299 -0.19 -2.59 -17.01
C SER A 299 -1.34 -1.83 -17.66
N GLU A 300 -2.58 -2.22 -17.36
CA GLU A 300 -3.77 -1.52 -17.80
C GLU A 300 -3.86 -0.12 -17.18
N PHE A 301 -3.54 0.03 -15.88
CA PHE A 301 -3.49 1.33 -15.23
C PHE A 301 -2.45 2.26 -15.86
N LYS A 302 -1.23 1.78 -16.14
CA LYS A 302 -0.18 2.57 -16.82
C LYS A 302 -0.66 3.11 -18.16
N LYS A 303 -1.37 2.30 -18.95
CA LYS A 303 -1.98 2.74 -20.22
C LYS A 303 -3.02 3.83 -19.98
N LEU A 304 -3.88 3.64 -18.98
CA LEU A 304 -4.97 4.55 -18.65
C LEU A 304 -4.50 5.97 -18.32
N ILE A 305 -3.37 6.08 -17.63
CA ILE A 305 -2.75 7.37 -17.26
C ILE A 305 -1.72 7.85 -18.29
N GLY A 306 -1.73 7.29 -19.50
CA GLY A 306 -0.83 7.69 -20.58
C GLY A 306 0.65 7.50 -20.27
N TYR A 307 1.00 6.51 -19.43
CA TYR A 307 2.35 6.27 -18.94
C TYR A 307 2.99 7.49 -18.24
N SER A 308 2.18 8.25 -17.50
CA SER A 308 2.64 9.37 -16.67
C SER A 308 3.85 9.00 -15.80
N ASP A 309 4.84 9.89 -15.77
CA ASP A 309 6.04 9.76 -14.92
C ASP A 309 5.72 9.89 -13.42
N ARG A 310 4.51 10.34 -13.08
CA ARG A 310 4.00 10.41 -11.71
C ARG A 310 3.63 9.05 -11.13
N PHE A 311 3.57 7.99 -11.94
CA PHE A 311 3.34 6.63 -11.48
C PHE A 311 4.45 5.68 -11.91
N PHE A 312 4.96 4.90 -10.95
CA PHE A 312 5.88 3.81 -11.27
C PHE A 312 5.72 2.63 -10.32
N THR A 313 6.43 1.56 -10.58
CA THR A 313 6.35 0.33 -9.78
C THR A 313 7.73 -0.25 -9.60
N PHE A 314 7.98 -0.86 -8.46
CA PHE A 314 9.24 -1.54 -8.16
C PHE A 314 8.95 -2.77 -7.31
N THR A 315 9.92 -3.67 -7.20
CA THR A 315 9.76 -4.88 -6.37
C THR A 315 10.51 -4.74 -5.06
N SER A 316 10.11 -5.52 -4.05
CA SER A 316 10.82 -5.49 -2.76
C SER A 316 12.28 -5.92 -2.91
N ASP A 317 12.60 -6.85 -3.82
CA ASP A 317 13.98 -7.29 -4.04
C ASP A 317 14.83 -6.22 -4.71
N GLU A 318 14.27 -5.35 -5.56
CA GLU A 318 14.99 -4.18 -6.07
C GLU A 318 15.49 -3.32 -4.91
N LEU A 319 14.63 -3.02 -3.93
CA LEU A 319 15.01 -2.25 -2.74
C LEU A 319 16.02 -3.00 -1.86
N ILE A 320 15.78 -4.28 -1.57
CA ILE A 320 16.70 -5.12 -0.78
C ILE A 320 18.07 -5.24 -1.46
N ASN A 321 18.12 -5.37 -2.79
CA ASN A 321 19.36 -5.46 -3.54
C ASN A 321 20.11 -4.12 -3.55
N LYS A 322 19.42 -2.98 -3.55
CA LYS A 322 20.07 -1.67 -3.34
C LYS A 322 20.65 -1.57 -1.94
N ALA A 323 19.91 -1.98 -0.91
CA ALA A 323 20.39 -1.98 0.47
C ALA A 323 21.59 -2.92 0.71
N LYS A 324 21.64 -4.08 0.04
CA LYS A 324 22.83 -4.95 0.08
C LYS A 324 24.06 -4.26 -0.51
N LYS A 325 23.90 -3.60 -1.66
CA LYS A 325 25.00 -2.96 -2.39
C LYS A 325 25.66 -1.80 -1.62
N THR A 326 24.95 -1.18 -0.69
CA THR A 326 25.53 -0.09 0.12
C THR A 326 26.49 -0.57 1.20
N ASN A 327 26.47 -1.87 1.53
CA ASN A 327 27.30 -2.51 2.57
C ASN A 327 27.23 -1.81 3.94
N GLU A 328 26.08 -1.22 4.28
CA GLU A 328 25.89 -0.55 5.57
C GLU A 328 25.79 -1.59 6.70
N PRO A 329 26.74 -1.65 7.65
CA PRO A 329 26.78 -2.72 8.65
C PRO A 329 25.51 -2.80 9.49
N VAL A 330 24.91 -1.64 9.79
CA VAL A 330 23.68 -1.50 10.60
C VAL A 330 22.47 -2.19 9.94
N LEU A 331 22.50 -2.44 8.63
CA LEU A 331 21.41 -3.10 7.91
C LEU A 331 21.58 -4.62 7.81
N SER A 332 22.74 -5.18 8.16
CA SER A 332 23.05 -6.60 7.94
C SER A 332 22.06 -7.55 8.60
N GLU A 333 21.73 -7.31 9.87
CA GLU A 333 20.78 -8.14 10.61
C GLU A 333 19.37 -8.06 10.02
N TRP A 334 18.92 -6.84 9.69
CA TRP A 334 17.62 -6.63 9.05
C TRP A 334 17.56 -7.31 7.68
N LEU A 335 18.61 -7.19 6.87
CA LEU A 335 18.67 -7.80 5.54
C LEU A 335 18.54 -9.31 5.63
N ASP A 336 19.31 -9.96 6.52
CA ASP A 336 19.23 -11.40 6.75
C ASP A 336 17.83 -11.81 7.23
N TRP A 337 17.30 -11.10 8.23
CA TRP A 337 15.99 -11.36 8.80
C TRP A 337 14.85 -11.20 7.78
N TYR A 338 14.84 -10.11 7.02
CA TYR A 338 13.78 -9.77 6.06
C TYR A 338 13.74 -10.81 4.94
N GLN A 339 14.90 -11.18 4.41
CA GLN A 339 15.00 -12.21 3.38
C GLN A 339 14.53 -13.57 3.89
N LYS A 340 14.92 -13.97 5.10
CA LYS A 340 14.46 -15.23 5.70
C LYS A 340 12.96 -15.29 5.92
N LEU A 341 12.32 -14.16 6.19
CA LEU A 341 10.89 -14.09 6.49
C LEU A 341 10.01 -13.96 5.23
N TYR A 342 10.46 -13.20 4.23
CA TYR A 342 9.64 -12.85 3.08
C TYR A 342 10.05 -13.49 1.76
N TYR A 343 11.24 -14.12 1.67
CA TYR A 343 11.71 -14.79 0.45
C TYR A 343 11.91 -16.29 0.67
N PHE A 344 11.64 -17.09 -0.36
CA PHE A 344 11.67 -18.56 -0.32
C PHE A 344 12.33 -19.19 -1.53
#